data_AF-A0A7S0P5F6-F1
#
_entry.id   AF-A0A7S0P5F6-F1
#
_cell.length_a   1.000
_cell.length_b   1.000
_cell.length_c   1.000
_cell.angle_alpha   90.00
_cell.angle_beta   90.00
_cell.angle_gamma   90.00
#
_symmetry.space_group_name_H-M   'P 1'
#
loop_
_entity.id
_entity.type
_entity.pdbx_description
1 polymer ?
#
loop_
_entity_poly.entity_id
_entity_poly.type
_entity_poly.pdbx_seq_one_letter_code
_entity_poly.pdbx_strand_id
1 'polypeptide(L)'
;AFEEAYAQEGVHVCINAALLLAHLYNFRAVHCTVVYELIRRLVRRFGELELQLLLKLLTSIGTQLRVDDPFALGEIIKLVQQKASSTESACGDAPPSARLRVFLQMLADLKN
;
A
#
# COMPACT_ATOMS: atom_id res chain seq x y z
N ALA A 1 -20.89 -20.50 9.85
CA ALA A 1 -19.61 -20.04 10.43
C ALA A 1 -18.53 -19.83 9.36
N PHE A 2 -17.90 -20.90 8.85
CA PHE A 2 -16.77 -20.76 7.92
C PHE A 2 -17.18 -20.17 6.55
N GLU A 3 -18.35 -20.55 6.03
CA GLU A 3 -18.91 -20.02 4.77
C GLU A 3 -19.35 -18.55 4.89
N GLU A 4 -19.81 -18.11 6.07
CA GLU A 4 -20.16 -16.71 6.33
C GLU A 4 -18.90 -15.82 6.41
N ALA A 5 -17.80 -16.35 6.93
CA ALA A 5 -16.49 -15.70 6.83
C ALA A 5 -15.99 -15.65 5.37
N TYR A 6 -16.31 -16.67 4.56
CA TYR A 6 -16.04 -16.68 3.13
C TYR A 6 -16.88 -15.65 2.36
N ALA A 7 -18.10 -15.32 2.83
CA ALA A 7 -18.96 -14.30 2.21
C ALA A 7 -18.44 -12.85 2.33
N GLN A 8 -17.42 -12.59 3.16
CA GLN A 8 -16.64 -11.34 3.17
C GLN A 8 -15.49 -11.34 2.12
N GLU A 9 -15.45 -12.38 1.25
CA GLU A 9 -14.56 -12.64 0.10
C GLU A 9 -13.60 -11.49 -0.26
N GLY A 10 -14.09 -10.52 -1.04
CA GLY A 10 -13.23 -9.72 -1.92
C GLY A 10 -12.15 -8.93 -1.19
N VAL A 11 -12.40 -8.49 0.04
CA VAL A 11 -11.41 -7.76 0.84
C VAL A 11 -10.29 -8.71 1.30
N HIS A 12 -10.66 -9.89 1.81
CA HIS A 12 -9.71 -10.89 2.28
C HIS A 12 -8.96 -11.56 1.12
N VAL A 13 -9.63 -11.86 0.01
CA VAL A 13 -8.99 -12.40 -1.21
C VAL A 13 -8.02 -11.38 -1.80
N CYS A 14 -8.36 -10.09 -1.87
CA CYS A 14 -7.41 -9.05 -2.31
C CYS A 14 -6.18 -8.96 -1.40
N ILE A 15 -6.35 -9.02 -0.07
CA ILE A 15 -5.23 -8.99 0.88
C ILE A 15 -4.34 -10.24 0.71
N ASN A 16 -4.94 -11.42 0.57
CA ASN A 16 -4.20 -12.67 0.39
C ASN A 16 -3.46 -12.71 -0.96
N ALA A 17 -4.06 -12.19 -2.04
CA ALA A 17 -3.41 -12.05 -3.34
C ALA A 17 -2.24 -11.05 -3.31
N ALA A 18 -2.39 -9.94 -2.59
CA ALA A 18 -1.31 -8.97 -2.39
C ALA A 18 -0.14 -9.57 -1.58
N LEU A 19 -0.43 -10.33 -0.52
CA LEU A 19 0.59 -11.05 0.25
C LEU A 19 1.27 -12.15 -0.59
N LEU A 20 0.52 -12.89 -1.41
CA LEU A 20 1.09 -13.89 -2.33
C LEU A 20 2.06 -13.24 -3.34
N LEU A 21 1.70 -12.09 -3.91
CA LEU A 21 2.59 -11.31 -4.78
C LEU A 21 3.84 -10.81 -4.04
N ALA A 22 3.71 -10.40 -2.76
CA ALA A 22 4.85 -10.03 -1.94
C ALA A 22 5.80 -11.22 -1.67
N HIS A 23 5.26 -12.43 -1.45
CA HIS A 23 6.07 -13.64 -1.32
C HIS A 23 6.73 -14.06 -2.64
N LEU A 24 6.04 -13.95 -3.79
CA LEU A 24 6.63 -14.20 -5.11
C LEU A 24 7.76 -13.22 -5.45
N TYR A 25 7.66 -11.96 -5.01
CA TYR A 25 8.75 -10.98 -5.09
C TYR A 25 9.93 -11.35 -4.16
N ASN A 26 9.67 -11.78 -2.92
CA ASN A 26 10.72 -12.31 -2.00
C ASN A 26 11.49 -13.48 -2.65
N PHE A 27 10.77 -14.40 -3.30
CA PHE A 27 11.36 -15.54 -4.01
C PHE A 27 12.02 -15.15 -5.36
N ARG A 28 12.13 -13.85 -5.67
CA ARG A 28 12.65 -13.29 -6.93
C ARG A 28 11.95 -13.81 -8.21
N ALA A 29 10.76 -14.41 -8.07
CA ALA A 29 9.93 -14.87 -9.18
C ALA A 29 9.15 -13.72 -9.86
N VAL A 30 9.05 -12.56 -9.21
CA VAL A 30 8.46 -11.32 -9.73
C VAL A 30 9.47 -10.19 -9.58
N HIS A 31 9.64 -9.36 -10.60
CA HIS A 31 10.53 -8.20 -10.60
C HIS A 31 9.90 -6.99 -9.90
N CYS A 32 10.70 -6.15 -9.23
CA CYS A 32 10.24 -4.98 -8.45
C CYS A 32 9.33 -4.03 -9.24
N THR A 33 9.57 -3.86 -10.55
CA THR A 33 8.77 -3.04 -11.47
C THR A 33 7.27 -3.41 -11.49
N VAL A 34 6.94 -4.70 -11.40
CA VAL A 34 5.52 -5.16 -11.34
C VAL A 34 4.87 -4.72 -10.03
N VAL A 35 5.62 -4.77 -8.94
CA VAL A 35 5.16 -4.35 -7.60
C VAL A 35 4.97 -2.84 -7.55
N TYR A 36 5.89 -2.04 -8.11
CA TYR A 36 5.72 -0.58 -8.19
C TYR A 36 4.50 -0.18 -9.04
N GLU A 37 4.23 -0.84 -10.16
CA GLU A 37 3.04 -0.55 -10.97
C GLU A 37 1.73 -0.97 -10.29
N LEU A 38 1.74 -2.06 -9.51
CA LEU A 38 0.61 -2.40 -8.62
C LEU A 38 0.38 -1.31 -7.56
N ILE A 39 1.44 -0.91 -6.86
CA ILE A 39 1.40 0.16 -5.84
C ILE A 39 0.88 1.47 -6.46
N ARG A 40 1.40 1.88 -7.62
CA ARG A 40 0.92 3.07 -8.36
C ARG A 40 -0.57 3.00 -8.72
N ARG A 41 -1.09 1.82 -9.09
CA ARG A 41 -2.53 1.62 -9.36
C ARG A 41 -3.38 1.75 -8.10
N LEU A 42 -2.93 1.20 -6.97
CA LEU A 42 -3.61 1.34 -5.67
C LEU A 42 -3.62 2.81 -5.21
N VAL A 43 -2.48 3.51 -5.29
CA VAL A 43 -2.35 4.93 -4.91
C VAL A 43 -3.21 5.86 -5.78
N ARG A 44 -3.46 5.53 -7.06
CA ARG A 44 -4.38 6.31 -7.91
C ARG A 44 -5.83 6.24 -7.43
N ARG A 45 -6.28 5.08 -6.91
CA ARG A 45 -7.64 4.89 -6.39
C ARG A 45 -7.81 5.46 -4.97
N PHE A 46 -6.83 5.24 -4.09
CA PHE A 46 -6.74 5.83 -2.75
C PHE A 46 -7.97 5.62 -1.83
N GLY A 47 -8.71 4.54 -2.03
CA GLY A 47 -9.82 4.15 -1.14
C GLY A 47 -9.33 3.44 0.13
N GLU A 48 -10.26 3.19 1.05
CA GLU A 48 -9.97 2.59 2.36
C GLU A 48 -9.37 1.17 2.24
N LEU A 49 -9.82 0.41 1.24
CA LEU A 49 -9.34 -0.95 0.94
C LEU A 49 -7.94 -0.90 0.30
N GLU A 50 -7.72 -0.02 -0.68
CA GLU A 50 -6.44 0.14 -1.35
C GLU A 50 -5.36 0.62 -0.37
N LEU A 51 -5.72 1.49 0.58
CA LEU A 51 -4.83 1.93 1.65
C LEU A 51 -4.47 0.78 2.61
N GLN A 52 -5.40 -0.13 2.89
CA GLN A 52 -5.13 -1.34 3.68
C GLN A 52 -4.22 -2.35 2.92
N LEU A 53 -4.42 -2.50 1.61
CA LEU A 53 -3.53 -3.30 0.75
C LEU A 53 -2.11 -2.71 0.68
N LEU A 54 -2.01 -1.40 0.46
CA LEU A 54 -0.73 -0.67 0.46
C LEU A 54 0.01 -0.84 1.78
N LEU A 55 -0.68 -0.66 2.92
CA LEU A 55 -0.10 -0.85 4.24
C LEU A 55 0.46 -2.28 4.41
N LYS A 56 -0.29 -3.31 4.02
CA LYS A 56 0.16 -4.71 4.11
C LYS A 56 1.35 -5.01 3.19
N LEU A 57 1.33 -4.54 1.95
CA LEU A 57 2.43 -4.68 1.00
C LEU A 57 3.71 -4.01 1.52
N LEU A 58 3.63 -2.72 1.89
CA LEU A 58 4.80 -1.95 2.28
C LEU A 58 5.36 -2.40 3.65
N THR A 59 4.54 -2.95 4.55
CA THR A 59 5.06 -3.66 5.75
C THR A 59 5.94 -4.85 5.36
N SER A 60 5.48 -5.66 4.41
CA SER A 60 6.10 -6.97 4.12
C SER A 60 7.34 -6.87 3.25
N ILE A 61 7.43 -5.87 2.34
CA ILE A 61 8.47 -5.79 1.31
C ILE A 61 9.00 -4.38 1.03
N GLY A 62 8.53 -3.34 1.75
CA GLY A 62 8.93 -1.95 1.50
C GLY A 62 10.43 -1.69 1.62
N THR A 63 11.11 -2.39 2.55
CA THR A 63 12.57 -2.29 2.73
C THR A 63 13.34 -2.93 1.58
N GLN A 64 12.91 -4.09 1.09
CA GLN A 64 13.50 -4.77 -0.07
C GLN A 64 13.32 -3.93 -1.35
N LEU A 65 12.13 -3.35 -1.55
CA LEU A 65 11.88 -2.42 -2.65
C LEU A 65 12.79 -1.18 -2.58
N ARG A 66 13.13 -0.68 -1.38
CA ARG A 66 14.09 0.44 -1.26
C ARG A 66 15.51 0.07 -1.67
N VAL A 67 15.91 -1.20 -1.51
CA VAL A 67 17.22 -1.71 -1.92
C VAL A 67 17.27 -1.96 -3.43
N ASP A 68 16.20 -2.50 -4.02
CA ASP A 68 16.12 -2.78 -5.46
C ASP A 68 15.99 -1.49 -6.31
N ASP A 69 15.12 -0.54 -5.93
CA ASP A 69 15.02 0.79 -6.57
C ASP A 69 14.52 1.87 -5.58
N PRO A 70 15.44 2.67 -4.99
CA PRO A 70 15.07 3.76 -4.09
C PRO A 70 14.44 4.96 -4.80
N PHE A 71 14.64 5.13 -6.11
CA PHE A 71 14.09 6.24 -6.89
C PHE A 71 12.60 6.01 -7.19
N ALA A 72 12.24 4.82 -7.69
CA ALA A 72 10.84 4.46 -7.92
C ALA A 72 10.02 4.49 -6.63
N LEU A 73 10.60 4.02 -5.51
CA LEU A 73 9.95 4.14 -4.19
C LEU A 73 9.83 5.60 -3.73
N GLY A 74 10.86 6.42 -3.92
CA GLY A 74 10.83 7.85 -3.59
C GLY A 74 9.75 8.62 -4.33
N GLU A 75 9.57 8.37 -5.63
CA GLU A 75 8.47 8.95 -6.42
C GLU A 75 7.09 8.48 -5.94
N ILE A 76 6.96 7.21 -5.55
CA ILE A 76 5.73 6.67 -4.97
C ILE A 76 5.39 7.33 -3.63
N ILE A 77 6.38 7.56 -2.75
CA ILE A 77 6.19 8.25 -1.47
C ILE A 77 5.68 9.68 -1.71
N LYS A 78 6.25 10.42 -2.67
CA LYS A 78 5.78 11.76 -3.06
C LYS A 78 4.33 11.74 -3.56
N LEU A 79 4.00 10.80 -4.47
CA LEU A 79 2.65 10.65 -5.02
C LEU A 79 1.61 10.34 -3.94
N VAL A 80 1.95 9.50 -2.94
CA VAL A 80 1.08 9.26 -1.78
C VAL A 80 0.91 10.52 -0.94
N GLN A 81 2.00 11.23 -0.61
CA GLN A 81 1.95 12.43 0.22
C GLN A 81 1.10 13.53 -0.42
N GLN A 82 1.23 13.74 -1.74
CA GLN A 82 0.37 14.65 -2.51
C GLN A 82 -1.10 14.21 -2.50
N LYS A 83 -1.37 12.91 -2.60
CA LYS A 83 -2.74 12.38 -2.59
C LYS A 83 -3.39 12.48 -1.21
N ALA A 84 -2.62 12.23 -0.15
CA ALA A 84 -3.06 12.41 1.24
C ALA A 84 -3.45 13.87 1.52
N SER A 85 -2.55 14.83 1.27
CA SER A 85 -2.83 16.25 1.53
C SER A 85 -3.97 16.80 0.66
N SER A 86 -4.11 16.31 -0.58
CA SER A 86 -5.27 16.63 -1.44
C SER A 86 -6.60 16.11 -0.86
N THR A 87 -6.57 14.98 -0.13
CA THR A 87 -7.76 14.38 0.49
C THR A 87 -8.11 15.08 1.81
N GLU A 88 -7.10 15.44 2.61
CA GLU A 88 -7.26 16.27 3.81
C GLU A 88 -7.80 17.67 3.46
N SER A 89 -7.31 18.28 2.38
CA SER A 89 -7.80 19.59 1.89
C SER A 89 -9.26 19.56 1.40
N ALA A 90 -9.82 18.38 1.10
CA ALA A 90 -11.21 18.23 0.67
C ALA A 90 -12.18 17.95 1.84
N CYS A 91 -11.66 17.48 2.99
CA CYS A 91 -12.43 17.19 4.20
C CYS A 91 -12.02 18.16 5.32
N GLY A 92 -12.41 19.44 5.18
CA GLY A 92 -12.02 20.54 6.06
C GLY A 92 -12.13 20.20 7.56
N ASP A 93 -11.02 20.38 8.27
CA ASP A 93 -10.80 20.16 9.72
C ASP A 93 -11.19 18.78 10.29
N ALA A 94 -11.59 17.81 9.45
CA ALA A 94 -11.84 16.45 9.88
C ALA A 94 -10.48 15.73 10.11
N PRO A 95 -10.24 15.12 11.29
CA PRO A 95 -8.95 14.49 11.58
C PRO A 95 -8.71 13.31 10.62
N PRO A 96 -7.54 13.20 9.98
CA PRO A 96 -7.28 12.18 8.97
C PRO A 96 -7.51 10.78 9.52
N SER A 97 -8.03 9.88 8.68
CA SER A 97 -8.43 8.54 9.11
C SER A 97 -7.27 7.81 9.80
N ALA A 98 -7.58 7.03 10.83
CA ALA A 98 -6.53 6.38 11.64
C ALA A 98 -5.60 5.50 10.79
N ARG A 99 -6.13 4.86 9.73
CA ARG A 99 -5.34 4.08 8.78
C ARG A 99 -4.44 4.96 7.90
N LEU A 100 -4.90 6.14 7.46
CA LEU A 100 -4.07 7.09 6.71
C LEU A 100 -2.88 7.57 7.55
N ARG A 101 -3.09 7.89 8.83
CA ARG A 101 -2.00 8.25 9.76
C ARG A 101 -0.98 7.13 9.93
N VAL A 102 -1.43 5.88 10.13
CA VAL A 102 -0.52 4.71 10.22
C VAL A 102 0.24 4.45 8.92
N PHE A 103 -0.40 4.66 7.76
CA PHE A 103 0.26 4.54 6.45
C PHE A 103 1.30 5.66 6.20
N LEU A 104 1.00 6.91 6.59
CA LEU A 104 1.95 8.02 6.51
C LEU A 104 3.16 7.82 7.43
N GLN A 105 2.97 7.27 8.64
CA GLN A 105 4.07 6.89 9.53
C GLN A 105 4.99 5.86 8.86
N MET A 106 4.43 4.76 8.33
CA MET A 106 5.19 3.74 7.61
C MET A 106 6.00 4.32 6.43
N LEU A 107 5.46 5.31 5.71
CA LEU A 107 6.17 5.95 4.60
C LEU A 107 7.29 6.88 5.08
N ALA A 108 7.22 7.40 6.30
CA ALA A 108 8.34 8.07 6.95
C ALA A 108 9.40 7.06 7.41
N ASP A 109 8.98 5.94 8.01
CA ASP A 109 9.87 4.85 8.45
C ASP A 109 10.62 4.22 7.26
N LEU A 110 9.95 4.06 6.11
CA LEU A 110 10.56 3.56 4.87
C LEU A 110 11.41 4.61 4.14
N LYS A 111 11.31 5.90 4.48
CA LYS A 111 12.12 6.98 3.88
C LYS A 111 13.48 7.15 4.56
N ASN A 112 13.56 6.89 5.87
CA ASN A 112 14.77 7.07 6.69
C ASN A 112 15.74 5.90 6.54
#